data_AF-A0A7R9EET4-F1
#
_entry.id   AF-A0A7R9EET4-F1
#
_cell.length_a   1.000
_cell.length_b   1.000
_cell.length_c   1.000
_cell.angle_alpha   90.00
_cell.angle_beta   90.00
_cell.angle_gamma   90.00
#
_symmetry.space_group_name_H-M   'P 1'
#
loop_
_entity.id
_entity.type
_entity.pdbx_description
1 polymer ?
#
loop_
_entity_poly.entity_id
_entity_poly.type
_entity_poly.pdbx_seq_one_letter_code
_entity_poly.pdbx_strand_id
1 'polypeptide(L)'
;YVCVSERAWPGVVCGGRRGWGRPVQLRSADNITSTRPGGLLKIKLPIRNNTWSPPRGVSQVHHTTQHAGQFYTILPEIKVQLFQNGGFPKLFEKQIKTFGETLANWTRRPREVSSSTTREGFVDLPLDAATWLVHFKSQNSALLNKLDLRISKDYIWSKRETTKEGSSILELVEHGINRVKYASDCIIALLKEIKTHSTHGRCKTLVAIDGFNAFFYPKTRVLNEYKVIIHPSKITLTEAFIEITKFDWGFEHMDPFVPIRVSEYNAKEIESCLQYYIDRRWIQNPNFHTEEGRKELAFLSGNNPYHLMNMCTPL
;
A
#
# COMPACT_ATOMS: atom_id res chain seq x y z
N TYR A 1 6.66 -4.63 14.26
CA TYR A 1 6.18 -3.32 14.69
C TYR A 1 4.68 -3.30 14.55
N VAL A 2 3.94 -2.66 15.44
CA VAL A 2 2.53 -2.30 15.17
C VAL A 2 2.58 -1.24 14.07
N CYS A 3 1.94 -1.50 12.94
CA CYS A 3 1.93 -0.62 11.79
C CYS A 3 0.69 0.28 11.85
N VAL A 4 0.92 1.58 12.00
CA VAL A 4 -0.09 2.63 11.80
C VAL A 4 0.15 3.18 10.40
N SER A 5 -0.51 2.58 9.40
CA SER A 5 -0.36 2.98 8.01
C SER A 5 -1.69 3.26 7.34
N GLU A 6 -1.75 4.33 6.56
CA GLU A 6 -2.77 4.49 5.51
C GLU A 6 -2.34 3.80 4.21
N ARG A 7 -1.04 3.60 4.01
CA ARG A 7 -0.50 3.00 2.79
C ARG A 7 0.79 2.23 3.02
N ALA A 8 0.99 1.20 2.19
CA ALA A 8 2.27 0.55 2.00
C ALA A 8 3.22 1.41 1.15
N TRP A 9 4.52 1.28 1.42
CA TRP A 9 5.56 1.88 0.57
C TRP A 9 5.73 1.08 -0.74
N PRO A 10 5.73 1.73 -1.92
CA PRO A 10 5.94 1.07 -3.20
C PRO A 10 7.41 0.77 -3.48
N GLY A 11 8.04 -0.07 -2.65
CA GLY A 11 9.37 -0.65 -2.91
C GLY A 11 9.32 -1.71 -4.01
N VAL A 12 8.98 -1.29 -5.24
CA VAL A 12 8.92 -2.04 -6.53
C VAL A 12 8.62 -3.54 -6.36
N VAL A 13 7.38 -3.85 -5.96
CA VAL A 13 6.95 -5.20 -5.58
C VAL A 13 6.32 -5.95 -6.76
N CYS A 14 6.88 -7.09 -7.19
CA CYS A 14 6.26 -7.91 -8.22
C CYS A 14 4.91 -8.53 -7.78
N GLY A 15 3.79 -8.10 -8.38
CA GLY A 15 2.46 -8.68 -8.17
C GLY A 15 2.13 -9.81 -9.15
N GLY A 16 2.47 -11.06 -8.81
CA GLY A 16 2.16 -12.21 -9.67
C GLY A 16 0.69 -12.66 -9.61
N ARG A 17 -0.07 -12.49 -10.71
CA ARG A 17 -1.34 -13.22 -10.93
C ARG A 17 -1.07 -14.50 -11.74
N ARG A 18 -1.54 -15.65 -11.26
CA ARG A 18 -1.66 -16.87 -12.10
C ARG A 18 -2.87 -16.70 -13.04
N GLY A 19 -2.70 -17.08 -14.30
CA GLY A 19 -3.54 -16.61 -15.40
C GLY A 19 -4.85 -17.37 -15.62
N TRP A 20 -5.60 -16.88 -16.61
CA TRP A 20 -6.73 -17.56 -17.25
C TRP A 20 -6.62 -17.37 -18.76
N GLY A 21 -6.11 -18.38 -19.47
CA GLY A 21 -6.16 -18.45 -20.94
C GLY A 21 -7.31 -19.34 -21.36
N ARG A 22 -8.16 -18.88 -22.29
CA ARG A 22 -9.14 -19.76 -22.96
C ARG A 22 -8.42 -20.58 -24.05
N PRO A 23 -8.78 -21.85 -24.27
CA PRO A 23 -8.17 -22.67 -25.31
C PRO A 23 -8.58 -22.18 -26.70
N VAL A 24 -7.60 -22.00 -27.59
CA VAL A 24 -7.85 -21.83 -29.03
C VAL A 24 -7.92 -23.22 -29.65
N GLN A 25 -9.00 -23.52 -30.35
CA GLN A 25 -9.15 -24.77 -31.09
C GLN A 25 -8.24 -24.76 -32.33
N LEU A 26 -7.30 -25.71 -32.41
CA LEU A 26 -6.63 -26.04 -33.65
C LEU A 26 -7.61 -26.80 -34.56
N ARG A 27 -7.64 -26.43 -35.85
CA ARG A 27 -8.30 -27.23 -36.89
C ARG A 27 -7.25 -28.08 -37.62
N SER A 28 -7.70 -29.24 -38.11
CA SER A 28 -7.01 -30.10 -39.08
C SER A 28 -6.92 -29.40 -40.45
N ALA A 29 -6.13 -29.83 -41.44
CA ALA A 29 -5.26 -31.01 -41.59
C ALA A 29 -4.01 -30.58 -42.46
N ASP A 30 -2.98 -31.37 -42.77
CA ASP A 30 -2.64 -32.79 -42.55
C ASP A 30 -1.08 -32.94 -42.72
N ASN A 31 -0.38 -34.07 -42.90
CA ASN A 31 -0.62 -35.53 -43.00
C ASN A 31 0.64 -36.27 -42.47
N ILE A 32 0.53 -37.48 -41.91
CA ILE A 32 1.69 -38.32 -41.52
C ILE A 32 1.41 -39.81 -41.79
N THR A 33 2.25 -40.46 -42.61
CA THR A 33 2.32 -41.93 -42.72
C THR A 33 3.17 -42.52 -41.58
N SER A 34 2.75 -43.67 -41.03
CA SER A 34 3.35 -44.20 -39.80
C SER A 34 4.53 -45.14 -40.04
N THR A 35 5.50 -45.17 -39.12
CA THR A 35 6.03 -46.45 -38.58
C THR A 35 6.68 -46.31 -37.19
N ARG A 36 5.90 -46.66 -36.15
CA ARG A 36 6.28 -47.31 -34.87
C ARG A 36 7.28 -46.62 -33.90
N PRO A 37 7.32 -47.04 -32.61
CA PRO A 37 7.72 -46.17 -31.51
C PRO A 37 9.01 -46.59 -30.77
N GLY A 38 9.64 -45.65 -30.06
CA GLY A 38 10.72 -45.98 -29.11
C GLY A 38 11.81 -44.93 -28.93
N GLY A 39 11.49 -43.65 -28.77
CA GLY A 39 12.51 -42.63 -28.52
C GLY A 39 11.95 -41.26 -28.15
N LEU A 40 12.32 -40.74 -26.98
CA LEU A 40 12.01 -39.38 -26.59
C LEU A 40 12.98 -38.41 -27.30
N LEU A 41 12.58 -37.90 -28.47
CA LEU A 41 13.28 -36.82 -29.15
C LEU A 41 13.22 -35.54 -28.29
N LYS A 42 14.21 -35.38 -27.41
CA LYS A 42 14.43 -34.13 -26.66
C LYS A 42 14.86 -33.04 -27.64
N ILE A 43 13.89 -32.33 -28.22
CA ILE A 43 14.13 -31.07 -28.93
C ILE A 43 14.70 -30.08 -27.91
N LYS A 44 16.03 -30.00 -27.89
CA LYS A 44 16.80 -29.20 -26.94
C LYS A 44 16.75 -27.75 -27.40
N LEU A 45 15.64 -27.06 -27.08
CA LEU A 45 15.51 -25.62 -27.29
C LEU A 45 16.77 -24.92 -26.75
N PRO A 46 17.40 -24.01 -27.52
CA PRO A 46 18.64 -23.39 -27.11
C PRO A 46 18.41 -22.57 -25.84
N ILE A 47 19.11 -22.93 -24.77
CA ILE A 47 19.06 -22.22 -23.49
C ILE A 47 19.70 -20.85 -23.73
N ARG A 48 18.88 -19.80 -23.86
CA ARG A 48 19.35 -18.42 -23.77
C ARG A 48 19.79 -18.17 -22.32
N ASN A 49 21.10 -18.26 -22.06
CA ASN A 49 21.69 -18.20 -20.71
C ASN A 49 21.46 -16.90 -19.91
N ASN A 50 20.70 -15.93 -20.44
CA ASN A 50 20.45 -14.63 -19.82
C ASN A 50 19.01 -14.43 -19.31
N THR A 51 18.23 -15.49 -19.07
CA THR A 51 16.91 -15.36 -18.39
C THR A 51 17.11 -15.03 -16.91
N TRP A 52 17.33 -13.75 -16.59
CA TRP A 52 17.48 -13.25 -15.22
C TRP A 52 16.21 -13.54 -14.42
N SER A 53 16.26 -14.58 -13.58
CA SER A 53 15.17 -14.95 -12.70
C SER A 53 15.41 -14.27 -11.35
N PRO A 54 14.52 -13.38 -10.87
CA PRO A 54 14.72 -12.72 -9.59
C PRO A 54 14.83 -13.78 -8.48
N PRO A 55 15.83 -13.70 -7.58
CA PRO A 55 16.10 -14.74 -6.59
C PRO A 55 14.87 -14.98 -5.70
N ARG A 56 14.44 -16.25 -5.61
CA ARG A 56 13.22 -16.64 -4.92
C ARG A 56 13.36 -16.42 -3.41
N GLY A 57 12.56 -15.51 -2.87
CA GLY A 57 12.40 -15.34 -1.43
C GLY A 57 13.58 -14.69 -0.70
N VAL A 58 14.31 -13.76 -1.34
CA VAL A 58 15.25 -12.90 -0.60
C VAL A 58 14.47 -12.11 0.45
N SER A 59 14.82 -12.31 1.72
CA SER A 59 14.20 -11.58 2.81
C SER A 59 14.65 -10.11 2.77
N GLN A 60 13.71 -9.18 2.94
CA GLN A 60 13.95 -7.74 2.80
C GLN A 60 15.05 -7.21 3.74
N VAL A 61 15.27 -7.89 4.87
CA VAL A 61 16.34 -7.59 5.86
C VAL A 61 17.75 -8.02 5.42
N HIS A 62 17.89 -8.64 4.24
CA HIS A 62 19.17 -9.06 3.66
C HIS A 62 19.47 -8.34 2.32
N HIS A 63 18.74 -7.26 2.02
CA HIS A 63 19.09 -6.39 0.89
C HIS A 63 20.39 -5.60 1.20
N THR A 64 21.17 -5.35 0.15
CA THR A 64 22.49 -4.70 0.21
C THR A 64 22.65 -3.80 -1.00
N THR A 65 23.69 -2.96 -1.04
CA THR A 65 23.99 -2.10 -2.20
C THR A 65 24.18 -2.86 -3.51
N GLN A 66 24.59 -4.14 -3.46
CA GLN A 66 24.73 -5.00 -4.65
C GLN A 66 23.38 -5.29 -5.32
N HIS A 67 22.32 -5.39 -4.52
CA HIS A 67 20.94 -5.61 -4.98
C HIS A 67 20.25 -4.34 -5.53
N ALA A 68 20.91 -3.17 -5.53
CA ALA A 68 20.34 -1.93 -6.05
C ALA A 68 19.92 -2.06 -7.52
N GLY A 69 18.72 -1.62 -7.86
CA GLY A 69 18.10 -1.76 -9.18
C GLY A 69 17.53 -3.14 -9.53
N GLN A 70 17.60 -4.13 -8.62
CA GLN A 70 17.05 -5.47 -8.87
C GLN A 70 15.61 -5.61 -8.33
N PHE A 71 14.79 -6.37 -9.07
CA PHE A 71 13.46 -6.77 -8.62
C PHE A 71 13.53 -7.95 -7.64
N TYR A 72 12.66 -7.95 -6.63
CA TYR A 72 12.46 -9.08 -5.71
C TYR A 72 10.98 -9.49 -5.70
N THR A 73 10.72 -10.75 -5.37
CA THR A 73 9.35 -11.29 -5.34
C THR A 73 8.86 -11.37 -3.90
N ILE A 74 7.82 -10.60 -3.57
CA ILE A 74 7.07 -10.79 -2.32
C ILE A 74 6.15 -12.00 -2.47
N LEU A 75 6.15 -12.87 -1.44
CA LEU A 75 5.31 -14.06 -1.39
C LEU A 75 3.81 -13.67 -1.36
N PRO A 76 2.90 -14.38 -2.06
CA PRO A 76 1.48 -14.03 -2.11
C PRO A 76 0.82 -13.89 -0.74
N GLU A 77 1.24 -14.71 0.22
CA GLU A 77 0.73 -14.77 1.59
C GLU A 77 1.08 -13.48 2.34
N ILE A 78 2.32 -13.02 2.21
CA ILE A 78 2.80 -11.72 2.73
C ILE A 78 2.10 -10.57 1.99
N LYS A 79 1.88 -10.69 0.67
CA LYS A 79 1.14 -9.66 -0.10
C LYS A 79 -0.28 -9.49 0.44
N VAL A 80 -0.98 -10.59 0.73
CA VAL A 80 -2.32 -10.53 1.34
C VAL A 80 -2.23 -9.94 2.75
N GLN A 81 -1.41 -10.51 3.63
CA GLN A 81 -1.33 -10.08 5.04
C GLN A 81 -1.07 -8.57 5.21
N LEU A 82 -0.18 -8.00 4.38
CA LEU A 82 0.17 -6.58 4.49
C LEU A 82 -0.73 -5.65 3.67
N PHE A 83 -1.31 -6.13 2.56
CA PHE A 83 -1.88 -5.27 1.51
C PHE A 83 -3.30 -5.67 1.05
N GLN A 84 -4.02 -6.53 1.79
CA GLN A 84 -5.35 -7.03 1.40
C GLN A 84 -6.39 -5.92 1.14
N ASN A 85 -6.37 -4.85 1.94
CA ASN A 85 -7.35 -3.75 1.86
C ASN A 85 -6.80 -2.50 1.16
N GLY A 86 -5.57 -2.53 0.66
CA GLY A 86 -4.94 -1.39 -0.01
C GLY A 86 -3.41 -1.40 0.08
N GLY A 87 -2.79 -0.30 -0.39
CA GLY A 87 -1.36 -0.06 -0.26
C GLY A 87 -0.64 0.25 -1.57
N PHE A 88 -0.98 -0.41 -2.69
CA PHE A 88 -0.24 -0.18 -3.94
C PHE A 88 -0.61 1.13 -4.66
N PRO A 89 0.28 1.66 -5.52
CA PRO A 89 -0.05 2.69 -6.50
C PRO A 89 -1.18 2.21 -7.42
N LYS A 90 -2.21 3.03 -7.63
CA LYS A 90 -3.44 2.65 -8.37
C LYS A 90 -3.20 2.23 -9.83
N LEU A 91 -2.03 2.51 -10.40
CA LEU A 91 -1.60 2.06 -11.73
C LEU A 91 -0.83 0.73 -11.73
N PHE A 92 -0.22 0.37 -10.61
CA PHE A 92 0.35 -0.95 -10.38
C PHE A 92 -0.75 -2.01 -10.18
N GLU A 93 -1.95 -1.54 -9.82
CA GLU A 93 -3.18 -2.34 -9.73
C GLU A 93 -4.25 -1.88 -10.73
N LYS A 94 -3.86 -1.72 -12.01
CA LYS A 94 -4.85 -1.62 -13.11
C LYS A 94 -5.80 -2.83 -13.01
N GLN A 95 -7.07 -2.55 -12.69
CA GLN A 95 -8.11 -3.49 -12.22
C GLN A 95 -7.97 -4.02 -10.78
N ILE A 96 -7.95 -3.11 -9.80
CA ILE A 96 -8.75 -3.26 -8.57
C ILE A 96 -9.80 -2.14 -8.51
N LYS A 97 -11.06 -2.49 -8.20
CA LYS A 97 -12.15 -1.53 -8.00
C LYS A 97 -11.94 -0.77 -6.69
N THR A 98 -11.86 0.56 -6.78
CA THR A 98 -12.35 1.51 -5.76
C THR A 98 -12.02 1.21 -4.29
N PHE A 99 -10.74 1.09 -3.95
CA PHE A 99 -10.28 1.34 -2.57
C PHE A 99 -9.56 2.70 -2.50
N GLY A 100 -9.98 3.49 -1.51
CA GLY A 100 -9.90 4.95 -1.52
C GLY A 100 -8.92 5.53 -0.51
N GLU A 101 -8.19 4.69 0.23
CA GLU A 101 -7.54 5.07 1.49
C GLU A 101 -6.12 5.66 1.36
N THR A 102 -5.93 6.68 0.50
CA THR A 102 -4.80 7.61 0.66
C THR A 102 -5.30 8.88 1.31
N LEU A 103 -4.58 9.49 2.24
CA LEU A 103 -4.93 10.75 2.93
C LEU A 103 -5.48 11.85 2.02
N ALA A 104 -4.87 12.01 0.84
CA ALA A 104 -5.29 12.96 -0.18
C ALA A 104 -6.70 12.68 -0.75
N ASN A 105 -7.36 11.57 -0.43
CA ASN A 105 -8.77 11.33 -0.72
C ASN A 105 -9.67 11.74 0.46
N TRP A 106 -9.29 11.50 1.72
CA TRP A 106 -10.02 12.02 2.89
C TRP A 106 -10.26 13.54 2.78
N THR A 107 -9.26 14.29 2.30
CA THR A 107 -9.33 15.75 2.11
C THR A 107 -9.86 16.20 0.74
N ARG A 108 -10.11 15.31 -0.24
CA ARG A 108 -10.51 15.69 -1.62
C ARG A 108 -11.73 14.96 -2.18
N ARG A 109 -12.06 13.78 -1.66
CA ARG A 109 -13.12 12.84 -2.06
C ARG A 109 -13.45 11.88 -0.88
N PRO A 110 -13.89 12.38 0.29
CA PRO A 110 -14.40 11.51 1.36
C PRO A 110 -15.64 10.74 0.89
N ARG A 111 -15.91 9.56 1.45
CA ARG A 111 -17.12 8.77 1.14
C ARG A 111 -18.37 9.35 1.80
N GLU A 112 -18.23 9.80 3.04
CA GLU A 112 -19.27 10.40 3.87
C GLU A 112 -18.63 11.45 4.77
N VAL A 113 -19.40 12.48 5.12
CA VAL A 113 -18.99 13.57 6.02
C VAL A 113 -20.15 13.86 6.96
N SER A 114 -19.90 13.86 8.27
CA SER A 114 -20.90 14.17 9.30
C SER A 114 -20.34 15.22 10.27
N SER A 115 -21.19 16.09 10.83
CA SER A 115 -20.76 16.95 11.94
C SER A 115 -20.35 16.12 13.16
N SER A 116 -19.26 16.50 13.83
CA SER A 116 -18.72 15.70 14.93
C SER A 116 -19.52 15.87 16.22
N THR A 117 -19.84 14.75 16.89
CA THR A 117 -20.63 14.76 18.12
C THR A 117 -19.81 15.06 19.38
N THR A 118 -18.48 14.93 19.31
CA THR A 118 -17.56 15.16 20.43
C THR A 118 -16.88 16.53 20.38
N ARG A 119 -16.90 17.20 19.22
CA ARG A 119 -15.99 18.31 18.90
C ARG A 119 -16.66 19.41 18.07
N GLU A 120 -16.88 20.57 18.68
CA GLU A 120 -17.58 21.68 18.05
C GLU A 120 -16.86 22.24 16.81
N GLY A 121 -17.60 22.33 15.70
CA GLY A 121 -17.10 22.80 14.42
C GLY A 121 -16.09 21.87 13.74
N PHE A 122 -15.98 20.60 14.17
CA PHE A 122 -15.25 19.56 13.45
C PHE A 122 -16.19 18.69 12.61
N VAL A 123 -15.63 18.03 11.59
CA VAL A 123 -16.32 17.00 10.81
C VAL A 123 -15.61 15.65 10.89
N ASP A 124 -16.43 14.60 10.96
CA ASP A 124 -16.04 13.21 10.96
C ASP A 124 -16.19 12.59 9.57
N LEU A 125 -15.35 11.58 9.28
CA LEU A 125 -15.34 10.84 8.02
C LEU A 125 -15.68 9.35 8.30
N PRO A 126 -16.91 9.04 8.75
CA PRO A 126 -17.22 7.79 9.45
C PRO A 126 -16.94 6.51 8.64
N LEU A 127 -17.29 6.50 7.35
CA LEU A 127 -17.02 5.34 6.47
C LEU A 127 -15.53 5.12 6.20
N ASP A 128 -14.77 6.20 5.97
CA ASP A 128 -13.33 6.11 5.70
C ASP A 128 -12.56 5.71 6.98
N ALA A 129 -12.97 6.23 8.14
CA ALA A 129 -12.47 5.83 9.45
C ALA A 129 -12.74 4.34 9.75
N ALA A 130 -13.98 3.87 9.57
CA ALA A 130 -14.31 2.45 9.79
C ALA A 130 -13.56 1.52 8.81
N THR A 131 -13.39 1.93 7.55
CA THR A 131 -12.59 1.17 6.58
C THR A 131 -11.12 1.08 7.02
N TRP A 132 -10.55 2.18 7.50
CA TRP A 132 -9.18 2.20 8.03
C TRP A 132 -9.04 1.31 9.28
N LEU A 133 -10.01 1.30 10.19
CA LEU A 133 -10.01 0.40 11.35
C LEU A 133 -10.01 -1.09 10.95
N VAL A 134 -10.77 -1.47 9.91
CA VAL A 134 -10.74 -2.83 9.33
C VAL A 134 -9.33 -3.15 8.79
N HIS A 135 -8.70 -2.22 8.07
CA HIS A 135 -7.32 -2.41 7.58
C HIS A 135 -6.31 -2.55 8.72
N PHE A 136 -6.33 -1.66 9.72
CA PHE A 136 -5.47 -1.72 10.88
C PHE A 136 -5.60 -3.06 11.61
N LYS A 137 -6.84 -3.55 11.82
CA LYS A 137 -7.11 -4.85 12.44
C LYS A 137 -6.53 -6.00 11.63
N SER A 138 -6.75 -6.04 10.32
CA SER A 138 -6.27 -7.14 9.48
C SER A 138 -4.73 -7.19 9.43
N GLN A 139 -4.10 -6.04 9.20
CA GLN A 139 -2.65 -5.89 9.04
C GLN A 139 -1.88 -6.25 10.31
N ASN A 140 -2.40 -5.87 11.48
CA ASN A 140 -1.74 -6.06 12.76
C ASN A 140 -2.22 -7.28 13.57
N SER A 141 -3.24 -8.00 13.08
CA SER A 141 -3.89 -9.16 13.73
C SER A 141 -2.93 -10.08 14.50
N ALA A 142 -1.91 -10.62 13.85
CA ALA A 142 -0.94 -11.54 14.45
C ALA A 142 -0.07 -10.94 15.57
N LEU A 143 0.08 -9.60 15.62
CA LEU A 143 0.79 -8.89 16.70
C LEU A 143 -0.17 -8.48 17.81
N LEU A 144 -1.36 -7.97 17.50
CA LEU A 144 -2.36 -7.57 18.50
C LEU A 144 -2.79 -8.76 19.35
N ASN A 145 -3.06 -9.91 18.73
CA ASN A 145 -3.40 -11.17 19.42
C ASN A 145 -2.25 -11.72 20.30
N LYS A 146 -1.00 -11.27 20.09
CA LYS A 146 0.17 -11.72 20.87
C LYS A 146 0.55 -10.75 21.99
N LEU A 147 0.33 -9.45 21.80
CA LEU A 147 0.74 -8.40 22.74
C LEU A 147 -0.32 -8.10 23.81
N ASP A 148 -1.59 -8.46 23.57
CA ASP A 148 -2.74 -8.22 24.46
C ASP A 148 -2.76 -6.81 25.08
N LEU A 149 -2.55 -5.80 24.24
CA LEU A 149 -2.53 -4.40 24.67
C LEU A 149 -3.91 -4.03 25.22
N ARG A 150 -3.96 -3.52 26.46
CA ARG A 150 -5.19 -3.10 27.13
C ARG A 150 -5.33 -1.58 27.13
N ILE A 151 -6.57 -1.08 27.11
CA ILE A 151 -6.81 0.36 27.12
C ILE A 151 -6.62 0.95 28.52
N SER A 152 -5.99 2.13 28.58
CA SER A 152 -5.50 2.77 29.81
C SER A 152 -6.54 3.51 30.65
N LYS A 153 -7.80 3.56 30.19
CA LYS A 153 -8.92 4.27 30.83
C LYS A 153 -10.26 3.91 30.18
N ASP A 154 -11.35 4.33 30.81
CA ASP A 154 -12.69 4.30 30.22
C ASP A 154 -12.82 5.27 29.01
N TYR A 155 -13.46 4.79 27.94
CA TYR A 155 -13.88 5.57 26.78
C TYR A 155 -15.41 5.50 26.64
N ILE A 156 -16.08 6.62 26.88
CA ILE A 156 -17.55 6.74 26.88
C ILE A 156 -18.02 7.24 25.52
N TRP A 157 -18.82 6.43 24.81
CA TRP A 157 -19.35 6.75 23.48
C TRP A 157 -20.80 7.25 23.57
N SER A 158 -21.60 6.63 24.45
CA SER A 158 -23.00 7.00 24.69
C SER A 158 -23.41 6.73 26.13
N LYS A 159 -24.60 7.17 26.53
CA LYS A 159 -25.20 6.85 27.85
C LYS A 159 -25.41 5.34 28.09
N ARG A 160 -25.14 4.47 27.11
CA ARG A 160 -25.29 3.01 27.18
C ARG A 160 -24.05 2.24 26.69
N GLU A 161 -23.05 2.92 26.13
CA GLU A 161 -21.92 2.29 25.43
C GLU A 161 -20.62 2.95 25.89
N THR A 162 -19.83 2.18 26.64
CA THR A 162 -18.50 2.56 27.18
C THR A 162 -17.57 1.37 27.00
N THR A 163 -16.37 1.59 26.48
CA THR A 163 -15.29 0.60 26.52
C THR A 163 -14.48 0.86 27.80
N LYS A 164 -14.31 -0.15 28.67
CA LYS A 164 -13.77 0.05 30.01
C LYS A 164 -12.25 -0.07 30.08
N GLU A 165 -11.63 0.60 31.05
CA GLU A 165 -10.23 0.37 31.41
C GLU A 165 -9.95 -1.14 31.56
N GLY A 166 -8.83 -1.59 30.99
CA GLY A 166 -8.47 -3.01 30.97
C GLY A 166 -9.10 -3.85 29.85
N SER A 167 -10.09 -3.36 29.09
CA SER A 167 -10.53 -3.98 27.82
C SER A 167 -9.36 -4.10 26.84
N SER A 168 -9.40 -5.11 25.97
CA SER A 168 -8.42 -5.26 24.88
C SER A 168 -8.55 -4.13 23.86
N ILE A 169 -7.43 -3.68 23.31
CA ILE A 169 -7.40 -2.68 22.23
C ILE A 169 -8.15 -3.17 20.96
N LEU A 170 -8.36 -4.48 20.83
CA LEU A 170 -9.19 -5.07 19.78
C LEU A 170 -10.69 -4.78 19.99
N GLU A 171 -11.17 -4.71 21.24
CA GLU A 171 -12.57 -4.34 21.54
C GLU A 171 -12.84 -2.88 21.16
N LEU A 172 -11.88 -1.99 21.37
CA LEU A 172 -11.92 -0.59 20.92
C LEU A 172 -12.01 -0.49 19.38
N VAL A 173 -11.18 -1.26 18.67
CA VAL A 173 -11.20 -1.31 17.19
C VAL A 173 -12.51 -1.90 16.67
N GLU A 174 -13.00 -2.99 17.27
CA GLU A 174 -14.27 -3.60 16.92
C GLU A 174 -15.47 -2.70 17.24
N HIS A 175 -15.42 -1.92 18.31
CA HIS A 175 -16.45 -0.91 18.59
C HIS A 175 -16.55 0.10 17.44
N GLY A 176 -15.42 0.70 17.02
CA GLY A 176 -15.42 1.66 15.91
C GLY A 176 -15.85 1.08 14.56
N ILE A 177 -15.56 -0.20 14.29
CA ILE A 177 -16.03 -0.90 13.09
C ILE A 177 -17.54 -1.15 13.14
N ASN A 178 -18.06 -1.64 14.27
CA ASN A 178 -19.48 -1.98 14.44
C ASN A 178 -20.37 -0.74 14.69
N ARG A 179 -19.79 0.36 15.17
CA ARG A 179 -20.42 1.67 15.41
C ARG A 179 -19.74 2.75 14.59
N VAL A 180 -19.86 2.63 13.28
CA VAL A 180 -19.25 3.49 12.24
C VAL A 180 -19.29 5.01 12.57
N LYS A 181 -20.37 5.52 13.20
CA LYS A 181 -20.46 6.93 13.61
C LYS A 181 -19.42 7.38 14.64
N TYR A 182 -18.88 6.46 15.45
CA TYR A 182 -17.84 6.69 16.45
C TYR A 182 -16.43 6.36 15.91
N ALA A 183 -16.30 5.93 14.65
CA ALA A 183 -15.04 5.41 14.12
C ALA A 183 -13.89 6.44 14.17
N SER A 184 -14.17 7.74 13.95
CA SER A 184 -13.17 8.80 14.09
C SER A 184 -12.64 8.94 15.52
N ASP A 185 -13.52 8.99 16.52
CA ASP A 185 -13.13 9.08 17.93
C ASP A 185 -12.42 7.78 18.38
N CYS A 186 -12.83 6.62 17.85
CA CYS A 186 -12.15 5.34 18.07
C CYS A 186 -10.71 5.35 17.51
N ILE A 187 -10.47 6.01 16.38
CA ILE A 187 -9.10 6.23 15.86
C ILE A 187 -8.31 7.16 16.78
N ILE A 188 -8.89 8.28 17.26
CA ILE A 188 -8.22 9.16 18.24
C ILE A 188 -7.84 8.39 19.51
N ALA A 189 -8.75 7.56 20.03
CA ALA A 189 -8.51 6.70 21.17
C ALA A 189 -7.38 5.70 20.90
N LEU A 190 -7.48 4.94 19.80
CA LEU A 190 -6.52 3.92 19.40
C LEU A 190 -5.11 4.48 19.20
N LEU A 191 -4.96 5.59 18.48
CA LEU A 191 -3.66 6.18 18.21
C LEU A 191 -3.00 6.70 19.50
N LYS A 192 -3.78 7.23 20.46
CA LYS A 192 -3.29 7.62 21.78
C LYS A 192 -2.86 6.41 22.62
N GLU A 193 -3.65 5.34 22.65
CA GLU A 193 -3.28 4.09 23.32
C GLU A 193 -2.00 3.47 22.71
N ILE A 194 -1.90 3.39 21.38
CA ILE A 194 -0.70 2.88 20.68
C ILE A 194 0.54 3.75 20.94
N LYS A 195 0.39 5.08 21.00
CA LYS A 195 1.45 6.03 21.39
C LYS A 195 1.93 5.71 22.82
N THR A 196 1.01 5.65 23.78
CA THR A 196 1.28 5.29 25.19
C THR A 196 1.96 3.92 25.34
N HIS A 197 1.47 2.88 24.68
CA HIS A 197 2.06 1.53 24.75
C HIS A 197 3.45 1.45 24.14
N SER A 198 3.73 2.27 23.12
CA SER A 198 5.07 2.38 22.53
C SER A 198 6.04 3.11 23.46
N THR A 199 5.63 4.21 24.12
CA THR A 199 6.43 4.90 25.14
C THR A 199 6.77 3.99 26.32
N HIS A 200 5.82 3.15 26.77
CA HIS A 200 6.03 2.16 27.83
C HIS A 200 6.76 0.87 27.35
N GLY A 201 7.28 0.85 26.11
CA GLY A 201 8.02 -0.29 25.56
C GLY A 201 7.21 -1.57 25.35
N ARG A 202 5.88 -1.55 25.53
CA ARG A 202 4.99 -2.71 25.37
C ARG A 202 4.85 -3.13 23.92
N CYS A 203 4.97 -2.20 23.00
CA CYS A 203 5.09 -2.45 21.57
C CYS A 203 6.20 -1.58 20.97
N LYS A 204 6.59 -1.89 19.72
CA LYS A 204 7.34 -0.97 18.86
C LYS A 204 6.43 -0.58 17.71
N THR A 205 6.18 0.71 17.50
CA THR A 205 5.26 1.21 16.48
C THR A 205 6.00 1.76 15.26
N LEU A 206 5.41 1.61 14.08
CA LEU A 206 5.84 2.23 12.82
C LEU A 206 4.66 3.03 12.28
N VAL A 207 4.83 4.34 12.11
CA VAL A 207 3.84 5.22 11.47
C VAL A 207 4.26 5.44 10.01
N ALA A 208 3.36 5.18 9.06
CA ALA A 208 3.64 5.30 7.62
C ALA A 208 2.46 5.99 6.90
N ILE A 209 2.63 7.28 6.61
CA ILE A 209 1.62 8.13 5.99
C ILE A 209 2.08 8.54 4.58
N ASP A 210 1.27 8.26 3.57
CA ASP A 210 1.49 8.72 2.20
C ASP A 210 0.63 9.96 1.89
N GLY A 211 1.23 10.97 1.25
CA GLY A 211 0.60 12.27 1.05
C GLY A 211 0.45 13.09 2.33
N PHE A 212 1.37 12.95 3.29
CA PHE A 212 1.40 13.69 4.57
C PHE A 212 1.23 15.22 4.41
N ASN A 213 1.73 15.77 3.31
CA ASN A 213 1.55 17.18 2.95
C ASN A 213 0.07 17.61 2.80
N ALA A 214 -0.87 16.67 2.65
CA ALA A 214 -2.30 16.96 2.53
C ALA A 214 -2.96 17.44 3.83
N PHE A 215 -2.31 17.25 4.99
CA PHE A 215 -2.70 17.90 6.25
C PHE A 215 -2.53 19.43 6.23
N PHE A 216 -1.60 19.94 5.41
CA PHE A 216 -1.15 21.34 5.45
C PHE A 216 -1.64 22.16 4.24
N TYR A 217 -2.56 21.63 3.42
CA TYR A 217 -3.20 22.42 2.36
C TYR A 217 -4.15 23.46 2.97
N PRO A 218 -4.16 24.72 2.48
CA PRO A 218 -5.01 25.77 3.04
C PRO A 218 -6.51 25.58 2.79
N LYS A 219 -6.90 24.62 1.93
CA LYS A 219 -8.29 24.29 1.59
C LYS A 219 -8.42 22.80 1.28
N THR A 220 -9.53 22.19 1.71
CA THR A 220 -9.93 20.83 1.32
C THR A 220 -10.98 20.88 0.20
N ARG A 221 -11.57 19.72 -0.14
CA ARG A 221 -12.88 19.63 -0.83
C ARG A 221 -13.97 19.02 0.06
N VAL A 222 -13.73 18.98 1.38
CA VAL A 222 -14.68 18.48 2.37
C VAL A 222 -15.65 19.61 2.70
N LEU A 223 -16.96 19.32 2.59
CA LEU A 223 -18.03 20.25 2.88
C LEU A 223 -18.80 19.76 4.11
N ASN A 224 -19.20 20.66 5.00
CA ASN A 224 -20.18 20.32 6.04
C ASN A 224 -21.62 20.33 5.50
N GLU A 225 -22.58 20.08 6.38
CA GLU A 225 -24.02 20.10 6.08
C GLU A 225 -24.45 21.44 5.44
N TYR A 226 -23.92 22.56 5.94
CA TYR A 226 -24.14 23.93 5.43
C TYR A 226 -23.36 24.26 4.14
N LYS A 227 -22.71 23.28 3.51
CA LYS A 227 -21.89 23.42 2.28
C LYS A 227 -20.67 24.33 2.39
N VAL A 228 -20.22 24.64 3.61
CA VAL A 228 -18.99 25.39 3.87
C VAL A 228 -17.78 24.46 3.74
N ILE A 229 -16.72 24.93 3.08
CA ILE A 229 -15.45 24.19 2.94
C ILE A 229 -14.74 24.14 4.30
N ILE A 230 -14.38 22.94 4.75
CA ILE A 230 -13.72 22.71 6.03
C ILE A 230 -12.19 22.69 5.86
N HIS A 231 -11.46 23.37 6.76
CA HIS A 231 -10.00 23.35 6.80
C HIS A 231 -9.49 21.97 7.29
N PRO A 232 -8.31 21.44 6.87
CA PRO A 232 -7.89 20.11 7.29
C PRO A 232 -7.83 19.93 8.81
N SER A 233 -7.38 20.93 9.56
CA SER A 233 -7.34 20.91 11.03
C SER A 233 -8.70 20.90 11.73
N LYS A 234 -9.81 20.91 10.98
CA LYS A 234 -11.18 20.71 11.46
C LYS A 234 -11.79 19.38 10.98
N ILE A 235 -10.97 18.47 10.43
CA ILE A 235 -11.33 17.07 10.18
C ILE A 235 -10.74 16.23 11.31
N THR A 236 -11.57 15.44 12.01
CA THR A 236 -11.18 14.68 13.20
C THR A 236 -10.00 13.72 12.94
N LEU A 237 -10.00 13.05 11.78
CA LEU A 237 -8.89 12.17 11.38
C LEU A 237 -7.58 12.93 11.15
N THR A 238 -7.62 14.13 10.57
CA THR A 238 -6.41 14.92 10.33
C THR A 238 -5.69 15.25 11.63
N GLU A 239 -6.41 15.66 12.67
CA GLU A 239 -5.80 15.88 13.98
C GLU A 239 -5.25 14.58 14.59
N ALA A 240 -6.00 13.47 14.50
CA ALA A 240 -5.60 12.18 15.04
C ALA A 240 -4.24 11.69 14.51
N PHE A 241 -4.01 11.84 13.20
CA PHE A 241 -2.76 11.40 12.57
C PHE A 241 -1.63 12.45 12.68
N ILE A 242 -1.93 13.75 12.73
CA ILE A 242 -0.91 14.75 13.12
C ILE A 242 -0.39 14.44 14.54
N GLU A 243 -1.29 14.13 15.48
CA GLU A 243 -0.97 13.88 16.89
C GLU A 243 -0.02 12.70 17.12
N ILE A 244 -0.10 11.63 16.31
CA ILE A 244 0.85 10.51 16.39
C ILE A 244 2.17 10.77 15.63
N THR A 245 2.23 11.78 14.76
CA THR A 245 3.49 12.18 14.07
C THR A 245 4.34 13.20 14.83
N LYS A 246 3.87 13.74 15.94
CA LYS A 246 4.71 14.50 16.89
C LYS A 246 5.82 13.61 17.47
N PHE A 247 6.91 14.22 17.93
CA PHE A 247 8.10 13.51 18.44
C PHE A 247 8.07 13.20 19.96
N ASP A 248 6.99 13.56 20.65
CA ASP A 248 6.74 13.50 22.10
C ASP A 248 6.52 12.07 22.66
N TRP A 249 7.09 11.04 22.03
CA TRP A 249 6.94 9.63 22.41
C TRP A 249 8.17 8.77 22.06
N GLY A 250 9.34 9.39 22.00
CA GLY A 250 10.62 8.73 21.69
C GLY A 250 11.82 9.59 22.10
N PHE A 251 12.98 9.35 21.46
CA PHE A 251 14.18 10.17 21.69
C PHE A 251 13.93 11.63 21.28
N GLU A 252 14.11 12.56 22.22
CA GLU A 252 13.86 14.01 22.14
C GLU A 252 14.83 14.77 21.21
N HIS A 253 15.48 14.09 20.25
CA HIS A 253 16.60 14.60 19.45
C HIS A 253 16.56 14.15 17.98
N MET A 254 15.39 13.69 17.49
CA MET A 254 15.18 13.27 16.10
C MET A 254 14.45 14.32 15.24
N ASP A 255 14.59 15.61 15.59
CA ASP A 255 14.15 16.76 14.79
C ASP A 255 15.37 17.69 14.57
N PRO A 256 15.58 18.30 13.38
CA PRO A 256 14.72 18.30 12.20
C PRO A 256 14.59 16.92 11.53
N PHE A 257 13.39 16.66 10.98
CA PHE A 257 13.13 15.56 10.05
C PHE A 257 14.24 15.39 8.99
N VAL A 258 14.54 14.16 8.59
CA VAL A 258 15.55 13.85 7.56
C VAL A 258 14.90 13.75 6.17
N PRO A 259 15.07 14.73 5.26
CA PRO A 259 14.50 14.67 3.92
C PRO A 259 15.27 13.70 3.01
N ILE A 260 14.64 12.57 2.65
CA ILE A 260 15.21 11.60 1.72
C ILE A 260 14.74 11.92 0.30
N ARG A 261 15.63 12.45 -0.56
CA ARG A 261 15.32 12.68 -1.98
C ARG A 261 15.25 11.35 -2.74
N VAL A 262 14.05 10.97 -3.18
CA VAL A 262 13.87 10.01 -4.27
C VAL A 262 14.14 10.72 -5.58
N SER A 263 14.90 10.09 -6.48
CA SER A 263 15.23 10.62 -7.81
C SER A 263 14.61 9.78 -8.92
N GLU A 264 14.71 10.26 -10.15
CA GLU A 264 14.46 9.54 -11.39
C GLU A 264 15.39 8.31 -11.50
N TYR A 265 15.04 7.33 -12.35
CA TYR A 265 15.86 6.12 -12.48
C TYR A 265 17.27 6.43 -12.97
N ASN A 266 18.28 5.81 -12.35
CA ASN A 266 19.62 5.75 -12.94
C ASN A 266 19.68 4.72 -14.09
N ALA A 267 20.75 4.74 -14.88
CA ALA A 267 20.90 3.90 -16.07
C ALA A 267 20.73 2.38 -15.80
N LYS A 268 21.18 1.89 -14.64
CA LYS A 268 21.02 0.48 -14.25
C LYS A 268 19.57 0.14 -13.91
N GLU A 269 18.87 1.05 -13.23
CA GLU A 269 17.48 0.88 -12.81
C GLU A 269 16.51 0.88 -13.98
N ILE A 270 16.65 1.82 -14.93
CA ILE A 270 15.75 1.88 -16.09
C ILE A 270 15.96 0.69 -17.03
N GLU A 271 17.20 0.27 -17.26
CA GLU A 271 17.48 -0.92 -18.08
C GLU A 271 16.92 -2.19 -17.43
N SER A 272 17.09 -2.34 -16.11
CA SER A 272 16.50 -3.44 -15.35
C SER A 272 14.96 -3.42 -15.41
N CYS A 273 14.35 -2.23 -15.40
CA CYS A 273 12.91 -2.05 -15.49
C CYS A 273 12.34 -2.36 -16.88
N LEU A 274 13.01 -1.90 -17.94
CA LEU A 274 12.68 -2.21 -19.34
C LEU A 274 12.81 -3.72 -19.61
N GLN A 275 13.92 -4.34 -19.18
CA GLN A 275 14.10 -5.79 -19.32
C GLN A 275 13.01 -6.57 -18.56
N TYR A 276 12.64 -6.14 -17.35
CA TYR A 276 11.52 -6.74 -16.60
C TYR A 276 10.17 -6.59 -17.34
N TYR A 277 9.89 -5.45 -17.97
CA TYR A 277 8.69 -5.29 -18.79
C TYR A 277 8.67 -6.21 -20.02
N ILE A 278 9.81 -6.39 -20.70
CA ILE A 278 9.96 -7.31 -21.84
C ILE A 278 9.77 -8.77 -21.38
N ASP A 279 10.42 -9.19 -20.30
CA ASP A 279 10.32 -10.56 -19.75
C ASP A 279 8.90 -10.90 -19.27
N ARG A 280 8.12 -9.90 -18.87
CA ARG A 280 6.70 -10.03 -18.51
C ARG A 280 5.73 -9.91 -19.69
N ARG A 281 6.22 -9.67 -20.92
CA ARG A 281 5.41 -9.34 -22.11
C ARG A 281 4.49 -8.14 -21.90
N TRP A 282 4.93 -7.17 -21.11
CA TRP A 282 4.27 -5.88 -20.94
C TRP A 282 4.57 -4.94 -22.12
N ILE A 283 5.77 -5.07 -22.72
CA ILE A 283 6.13 -4.47 -24.01
C ILE A 283 6.17 -5.59 -25.05
N GLN A 284 5.25 -5.60 -26.01
CA GLN A 284 5.10 -6.69 -26.98
C GLN A 284 5.76 -6.39 -28.34
N ASN A 285 5.79 -5.11 -28.75
CA ASN A 285 6.37 -4.64 -29.99
C ASN A 285 7.92 -4.84 -30.00
N PRO A 286 8.46 -5.65 -30.93
CA PRO A 286 9.89 -5.96 -30.99
C PRO A 286 10.81 -4.74 -31.18
N ASN A 287 10.32 -3.62 -31.73
CA ASN A 287 11.13 -2.43 -31.95
C ASN A 287 11.67 -1.85 -30.62
N PHE A 288 10.91 -2.00 -29.53
CA PHE A 288 11.33 -1.57 -28.20
C PHE A 288 12.14 -2.62 -27.43
N HIS A 289 12.48 -3.76 -28.07
CA HIS A 289 13.39 -4.76 -27.49
C HIS A 289 14.86 -4.48 -27.83
N THR A 290 15.13 -3.68 -28.88
CA THR A 290 16.48 -3.28 -29.31
C THR A 290 17.10 -2.21 -28.40
N GLU A 291 18.39 -1.92 -28.57
CA GLU A 291 19.09 -0.92 -27.75
C GLU A 291 18.59 0.50 -28.06
N GLU A 292 18.23 0.77 -29.31
CA GLU A 292 17.69 2.05 -29.80
C GLU A 292 16.32 2.33 -29.19
N GLY A 293 15.40 1.36 -29.25
CA GLY A 293 14.06 1.51 -28.68
C GLY A 293 14.06 1.63 -27.15
N ARG A 294 15.02 0.97 -26.46
CA ARG A 294 15.25 1.18 -25.01
C ARG A 294 15.73 2.60 -24.71
N LYS A 295 16.68 3.13 -25.49
CA LYS A 295 17.17 4.51 -25.38
C LYS A 295 16.08 5.54 -25.67
N GLU A 296 15.23 5.29 -26.66
CA GLU A 296 14.06 6.14 -26.96
C GLU A 296 13.10 6.21 -25.77
N LEU A 297 12.72 5.06 -25.19
CA LEU A 297 11.84 5.02 -24.02
C LEU A 297 12.47 5.68 -22.77
N ALA A 298 13.78 5.55 -22.58
CA ALA A 298 14.51 6.25 -21.52
C ALA A 298 14.49 7.78 -21.72
N PHE A 299 14.77 8.24 -22.94
CA PHE A 299 14.75 9.65 -23.30
C PHE A 299 13.35 10.27 -23.17
N LEU A 300 12.33 9.67 -23.78
CA LEU A 300 10.95 10.15 -23.76
C LEU A 300 10.33 10.13 -22.36
N SER A 301 10.76 9.24 -21.47
CA SER A 301 10.30 9.22 -20.08
C SER A 301 11.01 10.25 -19.19
N GLY A 302 12.15 10.80 -19.62
CA GLY A 302 13.07 11.54 -18.76
C GLY A 302 13.57 10.68 -17.59
N ASN A 303 13.75 9.37 -17.81
CA ASN A 303 13.95 8.34 -16.78
C ASN A 303 12.89 8.28 -15.66
N ASN A 304 11.73 8.94 -15.82
CA ASN A 304 10.70 8.99 -14.79
C ASN A 304 9.90 7.67 -14.73
N PRO A 305 9.83 6.99 -13.56
CA PRO A 305 9.15 5.69 -13.44
C PRO A 305 7.66 5.71 -13.83
N TYR A 306 6.96 6.81 -13.55
CA TYR A 306 5.53 6.95 -13.84
C TYR A 306 5.28 7.23 -15.33
N HIS A 307 6.09 8.06 -15.98
CA HIS A 307 6.00 8.27 -17.43
C HIS A 307 6.34 6.99 -18.20
N LEU A 308 7.44 6.32 -17.85
CA LEU A 308 7.88 5.07 -18.48
C LEU A 308 6.78 4.00 -18.45
N MET A 309 6.22 3.70 -17.27
CA MET A 309 5.13 2.73 -17.11
C MET A 309 3.88 3.06 -17.95
N ASN A 310 3.53 4.35 -18.07
CA ASN A 310 2.38 4.78 -18.86
C ASN A 310 2.64 4.67 -20.36
N MET A 311 3.80 5.13 -20.85
CA MET A 311 4.21 4.98 -22.25
C MET A 311 4.39 3.52 -22.66
N CYS A 312 4.81 2.64 -21.75
CA CYS A 312 4.95 1.20 -22.00
C CYS A 312 3.63 0.42 -21.86
N THR A 313 2.51 1.06 -21.50
CA THR A 313 1.20 0.37 -21.39
C THR A 313 0.61 -0.07 -22.74
N PRO A 314 0.67 0.74 -23.83
CA PRO A 314 0.11 0.36 -25.15
C PRO A 314 1.09 -0.37 -26.09
N LEU A 315 2.25 -0.87 -25.62
CA LEU A 315 3.36 -1.36 -26.47
C LEU A 315 3.50 -2.89 -26.55
#